data_AF-A0A7S2XVJ8-F1
#
_entry.id   AF-A0A7S2XVJ8-F1
#
_cell.length_a   1.000
_cell.length_b   1.000
_cell.length_c   1.000
_cell.angle_alpha   90.00
_cell.angle_beta   90.00
_cell.angle_gamma   90.00
#
_symmetry.space_group_name_H-M   'P 1'
#
loop_
_entity.id
_entity.type
_entity.pdbx_description
1 polymer ?
#
loop_
_entity_poly.entity_id
_entity_poly.type
_entity_poly.pdbx_seq_one_letter_code
_entity_poly.pdbx_strand_id
1 'polypeptide(L)'
;CVHPTRLGRHGGALVNTKYWDEERLSPDAENDGEVTVREHVNLCKSRFRNDHRVMDPDCPCEACSQGLTRAYLHHLFKAKETLGGTLLAHHNVCFMNRMMEGIRNGIKEGTLDEVEKEWIHPMLKEKR
;
A
#
# COMPACT_ATOMS: atom_id res chain seq x y z
N CYS A 1 9.29 -7.47 15.17
CA CYS A 1 7.97 -7.29 14.50
C CYS A 1 8.12 -7.63 13.02
N VAL A 2 7.14 -8.31 12.44
CA VAL A 2 7.11 -8.65 11.00
C VAL A 2 6.93 -7.38 10.17
N HIS A 3 7.57 -7.32 8.99
CA HIS A 3 7.58 -6.18 8.06
C HIS A 3 6.26 -5.40 7.90
N PRO A 4 5.09 -6.03 7.59
CA PRO A 4 3.84 -5.30 7.34
C PRO A 4 3.33 -4.49 8.54
N THR A 5 3.55 -5.00 9.77
CA THR A 5 3.15 -4.32 11.01
C THR A 5 4.10 -3.20 11.39
N ARG A 6 5.41 -3.35 11.12
CA ARG A 6 6.40 -2.28 11.31
C ARG A 6 6.13 -1.14 10.34
N LEU A 7 5.86 -1.48 9.08
CA LEU A 7 5.55 -0.52 8.02
C LEU A 7 4.34 0.35 8.38
N GLY A 8 3.26 -0.27 8.87
CA GLY A 8 2.04 0.45 9.25
C GLY A 8 2.25 1.47 10.38
N ARG A 9 3.11 1.17 11.37
CA ARG A 9 3.42 2.13 12.44
C ARG A 9 4.11 3.41 11.96
N HIS A 10 4.76 3.36 10.80
CA HIS A 10 5.44 4.50 10.20
C HIS A 10 4.64 5.13 9.04
N GLY A 11 3.33 4.84 8.95
CA GLY A 11 2.45 5.43 7.93
C GLY A 11 2.51 4.74 6.57
N GLY A 12 3.18 3.60 6.46
CA GLY A 12 3.30 2.84 5.22
C GLY A 12 2.11 1.90 4.99
N ALA A 13 1.41 2.06 3.86
CA ALA A 13 0.33 1.18 3.42
C ALA A 13 0.75 0.39 2.18
N LEU A 14 0.58 -0.93 2.20
CA LEU A 14 0.70 -1.79 1.03
C LEU A 14 -0.58 -1.69 0.20
N VAL A 15 -0.47 -1.63 -1.11
CA VAL A 15 -1.59 -1.31 -2.00
C VAL A 15 -1.33 -1.93 -3.37
N ASN A 16 -2.39 -2.46 -3.97
CA ASN A 16 -2.32 -3.21 -5.22
C ASN A 16 -1.93 -2.29 -6.39
N THR A 17 -1.22 -2.82 -7.40
CA THR A 17 -0.70 -2.05 -8.54
C THR A 17 -1.79 -1.40 -9.38
N LYS A 18 -3.03 -1.90 -9.31
CA LYS A 18 -4.19 -1.39 -10.03
C LYS A 18 -4.73 -0.05 -9.49
N TYR A 19 -4.64 0.19 -8.19
CA TYR A 19 -5.23 1.39 -7.54
C TYR A 19 -4.24 2.51 -7.37
N TRP A 20 -3.35 2.56 -8.36
CA TRP A 20 -1.98 2.96 -8.15
C TRP A 20 -1.53 3.79 -9.35
N ASP A 21 -2.35 4.77 -9.68
CA ASP A 21 -2.12 5.61 -10.84
C ASP A 21 -1.13 6.72 -10.44
N GLU A 22 0.03 6.75 -11.10
CA GLU A 22 1.05 7.81 -11.11
C GLU A 22 1.82 8.10 -9.78
N GLU A 23 1.44 7.51 -8.64
CA GLU A 23 1.89 7.94 -7.29
C GLU A 23 3.17 7.27 -6.66
N ARG A 24 3.73 6.19 -7.28
CA ARG A 24 5.08 5.54 -6.99
C ARG A 24 6.10 6.41 -7.61
N LEU A 25 5.72 7.08 -8.68
CA LEU A 25 6.59 7.88 -9.48
C LEU A 25 6.71 9.30 -8.90
N SER A 26 6.50 9.45 -7.58
CA SER A 26 6.74 10.74 -6.94
C SER A 26 8.26 10.97 -6.98
N PRO A 27 8.71 12.11 -7.54
CA PRO A 27 10.11 12.52 -7.40
C PRO A 27 10.40 12.54 -5.90
N ASP A 28 11.36 11.74 -5.47
CA ASP A 28 11.83 11.86 -4.10
C ASP A 28 12.61 13.16 -4.03
N ALA A 29 12.05 14.17 -3.36
CA ALA A 29 12.73 15.44 -3.13
C ALA A 29 14.05 15.28 -2.38
N GLU A 30 14.23 14.15 -1.68
CA GLU A 30 15.46 13.75 -0.99
C GLU A 30 16.50 13.10 -1.93
N ASN A 31 16.11 12.64 -3.12
CA ASN A 31 16.97 11.94 -4.09
C ASN A 31 17.08 12.71 -5.42
N ASP A 32 17.28 14.03 -5.38
CA ASP A 32 17.52 14.89 -6.56
C ASP A 32 16.44 14.76 -7.68
N GLY A 33 15.20 14.44 -7.29
CA GLY A 33 14.10 14.24 -8.24
C GLY A 33 14.08 12.87 -8.92
N GLU A 34 14.93 11.92 -8.52
CA GLU A 34 14.85 10.54 -9.00
C GLU A 34 13.51 9.92 -8.61
N VAL A 35 12.93 9.23 -9.58
CA VAL A 35 11.67 8.53 -9.42
C VAL A 35 11.92 7.20 -8.72
N THR A 36 11.62 7.10 -7.42
CA THR A 36 11.82 5.86 -6.66
C THR A 36 10.53 5.06 -6.51
N VAL A 37 10.54 3.85 -7.06
CA VAL A 37 9.40 2.94 -6.98
C VAL A 37 9.48 2.19 -5.65
N ARG A 38 8.59 2.52 -4.71
CA ARG A 38 8.51 1.88 -3.39
C ARG A 38 7.40 0.85 -3.33
N GLU A 39 7.57 -0.23 -2.56
CA GLU A 39 6.53 -1.25 -2.36
C GLU A 39 5.23 -0.73 -1.71
N HIS A 40 5.26 0.45 -1.06
CA HIS A 40 4.17 1.00 -0.26
C HIS A 40 3.97 2.51 -0.48
N VAL A 41 2.80 3.03 -0.11
CA VAL A 41 2.53 4.47 0.01
C VAL A 41 2.78 4.96 1.43
N ASN A 42 3.34 6.16 1.59
CA ASN A 42 3.49 6.80 2.90
C ASN A 42 2.39 7.85 3.11
N LEU A 43 1.39 7.50 3.93
CA LEU A 43 0.24 8.37 4.22
C LEU A 43 0.60 9.61 5.06
N CYS A 44 1.83 9.71 5.58
CA CYS A 44 2.30 10.93 6.25
C CYS A 44 2.58 12.09 5.28
N LYS A 45 2.72 11.81 3.98
CA LYS A 45 2.98 12.82 2.94
C LYS A 45 1.78 13.78 2.80
N SER A 46 2.06 15.08 2.64
CA SER A 46 1.05 16.16 2.59
C SER A 46 0.02 16.01 1.46
N ARG A 47 0.39 15.35 0.36
CA ARG A 47 -0.52 15.08 -0.77
C ARG A 47 -1.81 14.36 -0.37
N PHE A 48 -1.75 13.53 0.68
CA PHE A 48 -2.90 12.77 1.14
C PHE A 48 -3.88 13.60 1.98
N ARG A 49 -3.57 14.85 2.32
CA ARG A 49 -4.41 15.71 3.18
C ARG A 49 -5.86 15.82 2.72
N ASN A 50 -6.10 15.87 1.41
CA ASN A 50 -7.43 16.00 0.80
C ASN A 50 -7.77 14.80 -0.11
N ASP A 51 -7.09 13.66 0.07
CA ASP A 51 -7.37 12.45 -0.71
C ASP A 51 -8.53 11.66 -0.09
N HIS A 52 -9.71 11.80 -0.68
CA HIS A 52 -10.94 11.16 -0.23
C HIS A 52 -11.10 9.72 -0.72
N ARG A 53 -10.13 9.16 -1.44
CA ARG A 53 -10.14 7.74 -1.83
C ARG A 53 -9.79 6.87 -0.62
N VAL A 54 -10.29 5.64 -0.62
CA VAL A 54 -9.82 4.59 0.30
C VAL A 54 -8.40 4.13 -0.08
N MET A 55 -7.72 3.37 0.79
CA MET A 55 -6.39 2.84 0.46
C MET A 55 -6.44 1.91 -0.76
N ASP A 56 -7.31 0.91 -0.70
CA ASP A 56 -7.55 -0.10 -1.74
C ASP A 56 -9.05 -0.46 -1.77
N PRO A 57 -9.79 -0.12 -2.85
CA PRO A 57 -11.21 -0.46 -3.01
C PRO A 57 -11.53 -1.95 -2.98
N ASP A 58 -10.58 -2.82 -3.34
CA ASP A 58 -10.77 -4.27 -3.30
C ASP A 58 -10.33 -4.88 -1.96
N CYS A 59 -9.94 -4.06 -0.98
CA CYS A 59 -9.50 -4.56 0.32
C CYS A 59 -10.69 -4.78 1.27
N PRO A 60 -10.90 -6.02 1.76
CA PRO A 60 -11.97 -6.32 2.70
C PRO A 60 -11.62 -5.93 4.14
N CYS A 61 -10.46 -5.30 4.38
CA CYS A 61 -10.09 -4.88 5.73
C CYS A 61 -11.09 -3.84 6.27
N GLU A 62 -11.20 -3.76 7.59
CA GLU A 62 -12.16 -2.87 8.25
C GLU A 62 -12.05 -1.41 7.78
N ALA A 63 -10.83 -0.90 7.65
CA ALA A 63 -10.60 0.48 7.22
C ALA A 63 -11.12 0.74 5.79
N CYS A 64 -10.83 -0.16 4.85
CA CYS A 64 -11.23 0.01 3.46
C CYS A 64 -12.73 -0.25 3.27
N SER A 65 -13.26 -1.30 3.89
CA SER A 65 -14.69 -1.66 3.78
C SER A 65 -15.63 -0.65 4.44
N GLN A 66 -15.19 0.02 5.51
CA GLN A 66 -15.94 1.13 6.11
C GLN A 66 -15.74 2.47 5.38
N GLY A 67 -14.96 2.52 4.30
CA GLY A 67 -14.76 3.74 3.52
C GLY A 67 -13.83 4.76 4.20
N LEU A 68 -12.92 4.34 5.09
CA LEU A 68 -11.95 5.26 5.68
C LEU A 68 -11.01 5.79 4.59
N THR A 69 -10.95 7.11 4.51
CA THR A 69 -10.20 7.81 3.46
C THR A 69 -8.71 7.90 3.80
N ARG A 70 -7.87 8.02 2.76
CA ARG A 70 -6.44 8.30 2.90
C ARG A 70 -6.21 9.62 3.66
N ALA A 71 -7.06 10.62 3.46
CA ALA A 71 -7.06 11.89 4.22
C ALA A 71 -7.30 11.70 5.72
N TYR A 72 -8.25 10.85 6.08
CA TYR A 72 -8.52 10.54 7.49
C TYR A 72 -7.31 9.85 8.13
N LEU A 73 -6.71 8.88 7.45
CA LEU A 73 -5.50 8.21 7.93
C LEU A 73 -4.32 9.19 8.03
N HIS A 74 -4.12 10.07 7.04
CA HIS A 74 -3.13 11.15 7.10
C HIS A 74 -3.31 12.02 8.35
N HIS A 75 -4.55 12.41 8.64
CA HIS A 75 -4.89 13.17 9.83
C HIS A 75 -4.50 12.43 11.13
N LEU A 76 -4.81 11.14 11.25
CA LEU A 76 -4.42 10.34 12.41
C LEU A 76 -2.89 10.33 12.63
N PHE A 77 -2.12 10.18 11.55
CA PHE A 77 -0.65 10.24 11.63
C PHE A 77 -0.14 11.63 12.02
N LYS A 78 -0.77 12.70 11.54
CA LYS A 78 -0.43 14.08 11.94
C LYS A 78 -0.79 14.37 13.40
N ALA A 79 -1.91 13.82 13.87
CA ALA A 79 -2.34 13.91 15.27
C ALA A 79 -1.53 13.01 16.22
N LYS A 80 -0.65 12.13 15.69
CA LYS A 80 0.11 11.11 16.44
C LYS A 80 -0.79 10.11 17.18
N GLU A 81 -1.96 9.84 16.61
CA GLU A 81 -2.91 8.85 17.13
C GLU A 81 -2.46 7.43 16.81
N THR A 82 -2.44 6.56 17.82
CA THR A 82 -2.01 5.16 17.67
C THR A 82 -2.93 4.35 16.76
N LEU A 83 -4.20 4.75 16.65
CA LEU A 83 -5.20 4.15 15.79
C LEU A 83 -4.75 4.05 14.32
N GLY A 84 -4.05 5.08 13.82
CA GLY A 84 -3.55 5.08 12.43
C GLY A 84 -2.61 3.90 12.16
N GLY A 85 -1.70 3.63 13.10
CA GLY A 85 -0.77 2.49 13.01
C GLY A 85 -1.48 1.14 13.08
N THR A 86 -2.51 1.01 13.93
CA THR A 86 -3.32 -0.21 14.06
C THR A 86 -4.11 -0.50 12.79
N LEU A 87 -4.78 0.52 12.22
CA LEU A 87 -5.53 0.39 10.97
C LEU A 87 -4.62 -0.02 9.80
N LEU A 88 -3.44 0.61 9.68
CA LEU A 88 -2.47 0.23 8.66
C LEU A 88 -1.89 -1.16 8.88
N ALA A 89 -1.63 -1.58 10.12
CA ALA A 89 -1.15 -2.93 10.39
C ALA A 89 -2.19 -3.97 9.95
N HIS A 90 -3.47 -3.75 10.28
CA HIS A 90 -4.57 -4.62 9.86
C HIS A 90 -4.69 -4.67 8.33
N HIS A 91 -4.68 -3.50 7.67
CA HIS A 91 -4.69 -3.39 6.22
C HIS A 91 -3.52 -4.13 5.56
N ASN A 92 -2.29 -3.91 6.02
CA ASN A 92 -1.09 -4.52 5.44
C ASN A 92 -1.07 -6.05 5.61
N VAL A 93 -1.57 -6.58 6.74
CA VAL A 93 -1.71 -8.03 6.93
C VAL A 93 -2.76 -8.59 5.98
N CYS A 94 -3.90 -7.91 5.83
CA CYS A 94 -4.94 -8.31 4.87
C CYS A 94 -4.41 -8.35 3.43
N PHE A 95 -3.68 -7.32 3.02
CA PHE A 95 -3.00 -7.25 1.73
C PHE A 95 -2.08 -8.46 1.50
N MET A 96 -1.19 -8.75 2.44
CA MET A 96 -0.24 -9.87 2.33
C MET A 96 -0.95 -11.22 2.22
N ASN A 97 -2.03 -11.41 2.98
CA ASN A 97 -2.81 -12.65 2.93
C ASN A 97 -3.47 -12.86 1.56
N ARG A 98 -4.06 -11.80 0.99
CA ARG A 98 -4.66 -11.82 -0.36
C ARG A 98 -3.63 -12.08 -1.45
N MET A 99 -2.48 -11.41 -1.38
CA MET A 99 -1.38 -11.63 -2.32
C MET A 99 -0.91 -13.10 -2.29
N MET A 100 -0.70 -13.64 -1.09
CA MET A 100 -0.26 -15.03 -0.92
C MET A 100 -1.33 -16.04 -1.36
N GLU A 101 -2.61 -15.70 -1.23
CA GLU A 101 -3.71 -16.50 -1.79
C GLU A 101 -3.68 -16.51 -3.31
N GLY A 102 -3.53 -15.34 -3.94
CA GLY A 102 -3.34 -15.23 -5.39
C GLY A 102 -2.17 -16.08 -5.88
N ILE A 103 -1.02 -16.00 -5.21
CA ILE A 103 0.17 -16.81 -5.56
C ILE A 103 -0.13 -18.31 -5.47
N ARG A 104 -0.77 -18.76 -4.38
CA ARG A 104 -1.11 -20.18 -4.21
C ARG A 104 -2.07 -20.68 -5.30
N ASN A 105 -3.02 -19.85 -5.72
CA ASN A 105 -3.97 -20.21 -6.79
C ASN A 105 -3.27 -20.19 -8.16
N GLY A 106 -2.49 -19.16 -8.45
CA GLY A 106 -1.74 -19.04 -9.70
C GLY A 106 -0.73 -20.18 -9.92
N ILE A 107 -0.10 -20.70 -8.86
CA ILE A 107 0.74 -21.91 -8.97
C ILE A 107 -0.08 -23.14 -9.37
N LYS A 108 -1.28 -23.32 -8.79
CA LYS A 108 -2.15 -24.47 -9.11
C LYS A 108 -2.71 -24.42 -10.52
N GLU A 109 -3.00 -23.21 -11.00
CA GLU A 109 -3.66 -22.95 -12.28
C GLU A 109 -2.66 -22.71 -13.42
N GLY A 110 -1.37 -22.55 -13.12
CA GLY A 110 -0.34 -22.24 -14.11
C GLY A 110 -0.36 -20.78 -14.58
N THR A 111 -0.98 -19.87 -13.82
CA THR A 111 -1.19 -18.44 -14.13
C THR A 111 -0.34 -17.51 -13.26
N LEU A 112 0.78 -18.00 -12.70
CA LEU A 112 1.61 -17.23 -11.77
C LEU A 112 2.11 -15.90 -12.36
N ASP A 113 2.41 -15.85 -13.67
CA ASP A 113 2.86 -14.63 -14.35
C ASP A 113 1.78 -13.53 -14.38
N GLU A 114 0.50 -13.91 -14.37
CA GLU A 114 -0.63 -12.97 -14.32
C GLU A 114 -0.78 -12.41 -12.91
N VAL A 115 -0.69 -13.29 -11.91
CA VAL A 115 -0.66 -12.90 -10.50
C VAL A 115 0.53 -11.97 -10.21
N GLU A 116 1.71 -12.23 -10.78
CA GLU A 116 2.88 -11.35 -10.61
C GLU A 116 2.56 -9.92 -11.08
N LYS A 117 1.95 -9.76 -12.27
CA LYS A 117 1.59 -8.45 -12.82
C LYS A 117 0.53 -7.71 -12.00
N GLU A 118 -0.39 -8.45 -11.40
CA GLU A 118 -1.43 -7.89 -10.52
C GLU A 118 -0.83 -7.32 -9.22
N TRP A 119 0.17 -7.97 -8.65
CA TRP A 119 0.67 -7.61 -7.31
C TRP A 119 2.00 -6.85 -7.31
N ILE A 120 2.82 -7.00 -8.35
CA ILE A 120 4.17 -6.41 -8.45
C ILE A 120 4.21 -5.40 -9.59
N HIS A 121 4.63 -4.17 -9.26
CA HIS A 121 4.79 -3.14 -10.27
C HIS A 121 6.02 -3.44 -11.15
N PRO A 122 5.94 -3.32 -12.50
CA PRO A 122 7.04 -3.67 -13.41
C PRO A 122 8.38 -3.02 -13.06
N MET A 123 8.39 -1.75 -12.68
CA MET A 123 9.63 -1.04 -12.31
C MET A 123 10.31 -1.54 -11.02
N LEU A 124 9.62 -2.31 -10.16
CA LEU A 124 10.30 -2.99 -9.03
C LEU A 124 11.16 -4.17 -9.52
N LYS A 125 10.87 -4.69 -10.72
CA LYS A 125 11.60 -5.80 -11.35
C LYS A 125 12.93 -5.34 -11.94
N GLU A 126 12.97 -4.15 -12.51
CA GLU A 126 14.14 -3.60 -13.22
C GLU A 126 15.29 -3.18 -12.30
N LYS A 127 15.02 -2.94 -11.00
CA LYS A 127 16.03 -2.56 -10.00
C LYS A 127 16.71 -3.75 -9.30
N ARG A 128 16.49 -4.98 -9.76
CA ARG A 128 17.02 -6.21 -9.13
C ARG A 128 17.99 -6.94 -10.06
#